data_AF-A0A6I6JQI6-F1
#
_entry.id   AF-A0A6I6JQI6-F1
#
_cell.length_a   1.000
_cell.length_b   1.000
_cell.length_c   1.000
_cell.angle_alpha   90.00
_cell.angle_beta   90.00
_cell.angle_gamma   90.00
#
_symmetry.space_group_name_H-M   'P 1'
#
loop_
_entity.id
_entity.type
_entity.pdbx_description
1 polymer ?
#
loop_
_entity_poly.entity_id
_entity_poly.type
_entity_poly.pdbx_seq_one_letter_code
_entity_poly.pdbx_strand_id
1 'polypeptide(L)'
;MKEILALVVILLLFFSVSCEFTPSEIPETFVEQPDENAPVLYIEVQPDMDTLKLASDVWTQFRLTSQEAEIYWVKIDFDDSNVYYSDYNSGALPSVHVSIGNYSEGLHYFTIQAFTASNSGSIADKVEAEGYLYEVQWPVIIHHGVDTRIDIKKVEYMNGPVAVSWEKYDYYNFQNYVLSKWSSTQVDGVKYTISNPRVTTVLDTTFLEGEYVSYSVSLNGGYSPGVSFDVPIKTPDISLNEEEKMVVRWNRTQNPKNLGYYHVALKVPNTYSYQEIIKEDAEDTVAVYDISPGFGDNYEFQVRYVPKGFDQPYVIYNSSGGEALFSLGNQMSGFENAMKIGDTENILLYNDGLFYKYNMVTHTILDSVRVTGLTNPGFIRISPDGDFFSYFTNTDFVMRKTSDWGLVSQFTTPIMDYGTARFWSASISDNYHLAVIQHSNILSVTDIRTGTELFRKEGTQGEYFSDAVINSEGDKILYNSLVYDDWTYYLRLADFDGDKITERGETAVANPGANYGIIQYAILEDKVLILKCISTYRYSWEERSTSDFSLISSFDIPDRFLPVAIDFNKQQLVMRYRFRTTYDEASALYYDFEKSITHKIIPIIEGQKFVLSNEVLANGSGRYLPLNDLIQE
;
A
#
# COMPACT_ATOMS: atom_id res chain seq x y z
N MET A 1 -78.79 -72.58 -85.21
CA MET A 1 -77.75 -72.11 -84.27
C MET A 1 -77.52 -70.60 -84.29
N LYS A 2 -77.62 -69.89 -85.42
CA LYS A 2 -77.53 -68.41 -85.46
C LYS A 2 -78.67 -67.68 -84.73
N GLU A 3 -79.86 -68.27 -84.65
CA GLU A 3 -81.02 -67.63 -83.98
C GLU A 3 -81.00 -67.74 -82.44
N ILE A 4 -80.30 -68.72 -81.87
CA ILE A 4 -80.13 -68.85 -80.41
C ILE A 4 -79.09 -67.84 -79.90
N LEU A 5 -78.05 -67.55 -80.70
CA LEU A 5 -77.06 -66.54 -80.36
C LEU A 5 -77.65 -65.11 -80.37
N ALA A 6 -78.56 -64.83 -81.31
CA ALA A 6 -79.26 -63.54 -81.35
C ALA A 6 -80.16 -63.34 -80.11
N LEU A 7 -80.83 -64.39 -79.63
CA LEU A 7 -81.65 -64.31 -78.43
C LEU A 7 -80.82 -64.10 -77.15
N VAL A 8 -79.65 -64.74 -77.04
CA VAL A 8 -78.73 -64.57 -75.90
C VAL A 8 -78.09 -63.18 -75.89
N VAL A 9 -77.75 -62.62 -77.06
CA VAL A 9 -77.19 -61.26 -77.16
C VAL A 9 -78.25 -60.20 -76.86
N ILE A 10 -79.50 -60.40 -77.29
CA ILE A 10 -80.62 -59.50 -76.94
C ILE A 10 -80.93 -59.60 -75.43
N LEU A 11 -80.85 -60.78 -74.82
CA LEU A 11 -81.04 -60.94 -73.37
C LEU A 11 -79.90 -60.28 -72.56
N LEU A 12 -78.64 -60.35 -73.03
CA LEU A 12 -77.49 -59.68 -72.37
C LEU A 12 -77.52 -58.16 -72.51
N LEU A 13 -78.06 -57.63 -73.61
CA LEU A 13 -78.28 -56.19 -73.80
C LEU A 13 -79.38 -55.64 -72.86
N PHE A 14 -80.33 -56.47 -72.45
CA PHE A 14 -81.33 -56.08 -71.44
C PHE A 14 -80.75 -56.04 -70.01
N PHE A 15 -79.68 -56.77 -69.71
CA PHE A 15 -79.01 -56.71 -68.40
C PHE A 15 -77.95 -55.59 -68.29
N SER A 16 -77.65 -54.87 -69.37
CA SER A 16 -76.65 -53.79 -69.38
C SER A 16 -77.24 -52.38 -69.37
N VAL A 17 -78.57 -52.25 -69.27
CA VAL A 17 -79.28 -50.96 -69.20
C VAL A 17 -80.26 -50.97 -68.03
N SER A 18 -79.75 -50.93 -66.79
CA SER A 18 -80.46 -50.40 -65.60
C SER A 18 -79.64 -50.63 -64.33
N CYS A 19 -78.63 -49.79 -64.13
CA CYS A 19 -78.28 -49.28 -62.80
C CYS A 19 -77.99 -47.79 -62.97
N GLU A 20 -79.04 -47.02 -63.27
CA GLU A 20 -79.03 -45.59 -62.94
C GLU A 20 -79.09 -45.51 -61.40
N PHE A 21 -77.92 -45.52 -60.77
CA PHE A 21 -77.79 -45.11 -59.39
C PHE A 21 -78.09 -43.62 -59.34
N THR A 22 -79.36 -43.30 -59.10
CA THR A 22 -79.78 -41.96 -58.74
C THR A 22 -79.61 -41.90 -57.23
N PRO A 23 -78.60 -41.20 -56.66
CA PRO A 23 -78.53 -41.05 -55.22
C PRO A 23 -79.80 -40.33 -54.77
N SER A 24 -80.72 -41.08 -54.16
CA SER A 24 -81.82 -40.51 -53.41
C SER A 24 -81.19 -39.88 -52.18
N GLU A 25 -80.94 -38.58 -52.30
CA GLU A 25 -80.42 -37.71 -51.25
C GLU A 25 -78.93 -38.00 -50.97
N ILE A 26 -78.08 -36.99 -51.21
CA ILE A 26 -76.86 -36.87 -50.41
C ILE A 26 -77.41 -36.76 -48.99
N PRO A 27 -77.08 -37.66 -48.05
CA PRO A 27 -77.41 -37.42 -46.66
C PRO A 27 -76.65 -36.15 -46.29
N GLU A 28 -77.35 -35.01 -46.30
CA GLU A 28 -76.97 -33.85 -45.50
C GLU A 28 -77.19 -34.28 -44.04
N THR A 29 -76.43 -35.28 -43.58
CA THR A 29 -76.14 -35.39 -42.15
C THR A 29 -75.41 -34.10 -41.85
N PHE A 30 -76.17 -33.14 -41.32
CA PHE A 30 -75.63 -31.95 -40.70
C PHE A 30 -74.48 -32.44 -39.83
N VAL A 31 -73.26 -32.02 -40.19
CA VAL A 31 -72.09 -32.26 -39.38
C VAL A 31 -72.41 -31.61 -38.04
N GLU A 32 -72.69 -32.41 -37.02
CA GLU A 32 -72.78 -31.89 -35.66
C GLU A 32 -71.42 -31.26 -35.38
N GLN A 33 -71.42 -29.99 -34.98
CA GLN A 33 -70.18 -29.34 -34.65
C GLN A 33 -69.51 -30.14 -33.51
N PRO A 34 -68.19 -30.33 -33.57
CA PRO A 34 -67.46 -30.95 -32.47
C PRO A 34 -67.73 -30.19 -31.16
N ASP A 35 -67.65 -30.89 -30.02
CA ASP A 35 -67.88 -30.32 -28.69
C ASP A 35 -67.11 -29.01 -28.50
N GLU A 36 -67.69 -27.99 -27.88
CA GLU A 36 -66.98 -26.74 -27.60
C GLU A 36 -65.76 -26.96 -26.68
N ASN A 37 -65.74 -28.06 -25.92
CA ASN A 37 -64.64 -28.46 -25.04
C ASN A 37 -63.60 -29.28 -25.81
N ALA A 38 -62.63 -28.59 -26.40
CA ALA A 38 -61.49 -29.23 -27.04
C ALA A 38 -60.59 -29.98 -26.02
N PRO A 39 -60.01 -31.14 -26.39
CA PRO A 39 -59.02 -31.86 -25.58
C PRO A 39 -57.84 -30.99 -25.09
N VAL A 40 -57.22 -31.35 -23.98
CA VAL A 40 -56.03 -30.61 -23.52
C VAL A 40 -54.81 -30.98 -24.36
N LEU A 41 -54.18 -29.98 -24.97
CA LEU A 41 -52.90 -30.09 -25.68
C LEU A 41 -51.77 -29.47 -24.85
N TYR A 42 -50.73 -30.25 -24.57
CA TYR A 42 -49.51 -29.80 -23.89
C TYR A 42 -48.42 -29.53 -24.93
N ILE A 43 -47.81 -28.35 -24.86
CA ILE A 43 -46.72 -27.92 -25.76
C ILE A 43 -45.49 -27.64 -24.90
N GLU A 44 -44.43 -28.40 -25.12
CA GLU A 44 -43.12 -28.17 -24.52
C GLU A 44 -42.16 -27.66 -25.59
N VAL A 45 -41.53 -26.52 -25.33
CA VAL A 45 -40.51 -25.94 -26.19
C VAL A 45 -39.14 -26.29 -25.62
N GLN A 46 -38.23 -26.78 -26.45
CA GLN A 46 -36.84 -27.01 -26.09
C GLN A 46 -35.96 -26.04 -26.87
N PRO A 47 -35.17 -25.19 -26.19
CA PRO A 47 -34.97 -25.14 -24.72
C PRO A 47 -36.18 -24.67 -23.91
N ASP A 48 -36.28 -25.19 -22.69
CA ASP A 48 -37.34 -24.87 -21.73
C ASP A 48 -37.13 -23.48 -21.12
N MET A 49 -37.79 -22.48 -21.68
CA MET A 49 -37.76 -21.08 -21.24
C MET A 49 -39.10 -20.39 -21.52
N ASP A 50 -39.73 -19.79 -20.50
CA ASP A 50 -40.97 -19.00 -20.64
C ASP A 50 -40.88 -17.89 -21.70
N THR A 51 -39.68 -17.37 -21.95
CA THR A 51 -39.36 -16.47 -23.06
C THR A 51 -38.01 -16.85 -23.61
N LEU A 52 -37.97 -17.21 -24.88
CA LEU A 52 -36.76 -17.67 -25.54
C LEU A 52 -35.89 -16.47 -25.91
N LYS A 53 -34.81 -16.21 -25.17
CA LYS A 53 -33.86 -15.12 -25.47
C LYS A 53 -32.70 -15.64 -26.31
N LEU A 54 -32.54 -15.10 -27.51
CA LEU A 54 -31.58 -15.55 -28.51
C LEU A 54 -30.50 -14.51 -28.76
N ALA A 55 -29.25 -14.96 -28.61
CA ALA A 55 -28.04 -14.21 -28.94
C ALA A 55 -27.23 -14.86 -30.08
N SER A 56 -27.66 -16.04 -30.52
CA SER A 56 -27.08 -16.78 -31.64
C SER A 56 -28.15 -17.65 -32.29
N ASP A 57 -27.85 -18.18 -33.47
CA ASP A 57 -28.69 -19.15 -34.15
C ASP A 57 -28.98 -20.37 -33.25
N VAL A 58 -30.21 -20.87 -33.32
CA VAL A 58 -30.71 -21.95 -32.45
C VAL A 58 -31.57 -22.93 -33.24
N TRP A 59 -31.52 -24.19 -32.83
CA TRP A 59 -32.55 -25.17 -33.15
C TRP A 59 -33.53 -25.27 -31.99
N THR A 60 -34.78 -24.92 -32.25
CA THR A 60 -35.88 -25.04 -31.29
C THR A 60 -36.71 -26.26 -31.63
N GLN A 61 -36.95 -27.12 -30.65
CA GLN A 61 -37.78 -28.31 -30.81
C GLN A 61 -39.10 -28.15 -30.06
N PHE A 62 -40.19 -28.66 -30.64
CA PHE A 62 -41.53 -28.55 -30.09
C PHE A 62 -42.08 -29.95 -29.86
N ARG A 63 -42.43 -30.27 -28.61
CA ARG A 63 -43.11 -31.54 -28.27
C ARG A 63 -44.56 -31.24 -27.96
N LEU A 64 -45.45 -31.84 -28.73
CA LEU A 64 -46.89 -31.70 -28.55
C LEU A 64 -47.45 -33.03 -28.02
N THR A 65 -48.19 -32.99 -26.93
CA THR A 65 -48.78 -34.18 -26.32
C THR A 65 -50.25 -33.94 -26.05
N SER A 66 -51.10 -34.84 -26.54
CA SER A 66 -52.53 -34.89 -26.23
C SER A 66 -52.85 -36.27 -25.65
N GLN A 67 -53.67 -36.32 -24.61
CA GLN A 67 -54.06 -37.58 -23.96
C GLN A 67 -55.28 -38.23 -24.62
N GLU A 68 -56.07 -37.44 -25.33
CA GLU A 68 -57.42 -37.82 -25.76
C GLU A 68 -57.58 -37.77 -27.28
N ALA A 69 -56.73 -37.03 -28.00
CA ALA A 69 -56.84 -36.86 -29.45
C ALA A 69 -55.51 -37.06 -30.17
N GLU A 70 -55.56 -37.68 -31.34
CA GLU A 70 -54.45 -37.75 -32.27
C GLU A 70 -54.15 -36.36 -32.84
N ILE A 71 -52.87 -36.02 -32.99
CA ILE A 71 -52.43 -34.77 -33.60
C ILE A 71 -52.13 -35.10 -35.06
N TYR A 72 -52.88 -34.49 -35.99
CA TYR A 72 -52.70 -34.76 -37.41
C TYR A 72 -51.50 -34.02 -37.97
N TRP A 73 -51.47 -32.70 -37.81
CA TRP A 73 -50.39 -31.87 -38.34
C TRP A 73 -50.04 -30.74 -37.38
N VAL A 74 -48.81 -30.24 -37.55
CA VAL A 74 -48.29 -29.08 -36.84
C VAL A 74 -47.75 -28.08 -37.85
N LYS A 75 -48.14 -26.82 -37.67
CA LYS A 75 -47.67 -25.67 -38.40
C LYS A 75 -47.01 -24.71 -37.42
N ILE A 76 -45.79 -24.30 -37.70
CA ILE A 76 -45.09 -23.31 -36.89
C ILE A 76 -44.74 -22.16 -37.82
N ASP A 77 -45.25 -20.99 -37.47
CA ASP A 77 -44.85 -19.74 -38.06
C ASP A 77 -43.94 -19.01 -37.07
N PHE A 78 -42.91 -18.33 -37.58
CA PHE A 78 -42.12 -17.38 -36.80
C PHE A 78 -42.40 -15.99 -37.35
N ASP A 79 -43.03 -15.16 -36.53
CA ASP A 79 -43.80 -14.00 -36.96
C ASP A 79 -44.80 -14.39 -38.07
N ASP A 80 -44.70 -13.77 -39.26
CA ASP A 80 -45.59 -14.01 -40.40
C ASP A 80 -45.05 -15.06 -41.39
N SER A 81 -43.90 -15.69 -41.09
CA SER A 81 -43.25 -16.63 -42.01
C SER A 81 -43.44 -18.07 -41.57
N ASN A 82 -43.98 -18.90 -42.45
CA ASN A 82 -44.06 -20.34 -42.20
C ASN A 82 -42.65 -20.97 -42.22
N VAL A 83 -42.25 -21.52 -41.09
CA VAL A 83 -40.93 -22.15 -40.88
C VAL A 83 -41.03 -23.66 -40.74
N TYR A 84 -42.22 -24.19 -40.49
CA TYR A 84 -42.48 -25.62 -40.40
C TYR A 84 -43.94 -25.95 -40.75
N TYR A 85 -44.14 -27.02 -41.51
CA TYR A 85 -45.45 -27.64 -41.74
C TYR A 85 -45.24 -29.12 -42.04
N SER A 86 -45.79 -30.00 -41.21
CA SER A 86 -45.81 -31.44 -41.48
C SER A 86 -46.88 -32.17 -40.68
N ASP A 87 -47.17 -33.40 -41.11
CA ASP A 87 -47.86 -34.37 -40.27
C ASP A 87 -47.06 -34.57 -38.97
N TYR A 88 -47.77 -34.70 -37.85
CA TYR A 88 -47.13 -34.82 -36.55
C TYR A 88 -46.65 -36.25 -36.29
N ASN A 89 -45.38 -36.40 -35.94
CA ASN A 89 -44.81 -37.68 -35.56
C ASN A 89 -44.08 -37.53 -34.22
N SER A 90 -44.59 -38.19 -33.18
CA SER A 90 -44.01 -38.14 -31.83
C SER A 90 -42.57 -38.69 -31.74
N GLY A 91 -42.13 -39.49 -32.72
CA GLY A 91 -40.75 -39.98 -32.85
C GLY A 91 -39.80 -39.01 -33.57
N ALA A 92 -40.31 -37.97 -34.23
CA ALA A 92 -39.54 -36.97 -34.96
C ALA A 92 -40.12 -35.57 -34.68
N LEU A 93 -39.70 -34.96 -33.57
CA LEU A 93 -40.22 -33.67 -33.12
C LEU A 93 -40.03 -32.57 -34.17
N PRO A 94 -41.02 -31.67 -34.36
CA PRO A 94 -40.84 -30.42 -35.07
C PRO A 94 -39.61 -29.67 -34.58
N SER A 95 -38.70 -29.35 -35.51
CA SER A 95 -37.42 -28.73 -35.22
C SER A 95 -37.22 -27.56 -36.18
N VAL A 96 -37.17 -26.34 -35.63
CA VAL A 96 -37.06 -25.10 -36.39
C VAL A 96 -35.68 -24.50 -36.16
N HIS A 97 -34.98 -24.15 -37.24
CA HIS A 97 -33.75 -23.37 -37.16
C HIS A 97 -34.09 -21.88 -37.24
N VAL A 98 -33.85 -21.16 -36.15
CA VAL A 98 -33.95 -19.70 -36.13
C VAL A 98 -32.58 -19.13 -36.40
N SER A 99 -32.37 -18.63 -37.62
CA SER A 99 -31.18 -17.84 -37.93
C SER A 99 -31.44 -16.38 -37.60
N ILE A 100 -30.86 -15.89 -36.49
CA ILE A 100 -31.21 -14.59 -35.92
C ILE A 100 -30.81 -13.43 -36.84
N GLY A 101 -29.86 -13.65 -37.76
CA GLY A 101 -29.43 -12.65 -38.75
C GLY A 101 -30.51 -12.28 -39.77
N ASN A 102 -31.58 -13.07 -39.87
CA ASN A 102 -32.71 -12.80 -40.76
C ASN A 102 -33.79 -11.92 -40.11
N TYR A 103 -33.67 -11.62 -38.82
CA TYR A 103 -34.69 -10.93 -38.02
C TYR A 103 -34.09 -9.69 -37.34
N SER A 104 -34.92 -8.68 -37.10
CA SER A 104 -34.50 -7.50 -36.34
C SER A 104 -34.27 -7.82 -34.87
N GLU A 105 -33.63 -6.91 -34.13
CA GLU A 105 -33.64 -6.97 -32.68
C GLU A 105 -35.04 -6.68 -32.13
N GLY A 106 -35.44 -7.37 -31.06
CA GLY A 106 -36.71 -7.12 -30.38
C GLY A 106 -37.50 -8.39 -30.06
N LEU A 107 -38.81 -8.19 -29.86
CA LEU A 107 -39.76 -9.25 -29.51
C LEU A 107 -40.41 -9.82 -30.78
N HIS A 108 -40.34 -11.14 -30.90
CA HIS A 108 -40.87 -11.99 -31.97
C HIS A 108 -41.71 -13.09 -31.36
N TYR A 109 -42.44 -13.84 -32.18
CA TYR A 109 -43.28 -14.93 -31.71
C TYR A 109 -43.17 -16.17 -32.59
N PHE A 110 -43.10 -17.33 -31.96
CA PHE A 110 -43.58 -18.55 -32.61
C PHE A 110 -45.09 -18.59 -32.50
N THR A 111 -45.78 -18.70 -33.62
CA THR A 111 -47.20 -19.07 -33.67
C THR A 111 -47.27 -20.55 -33.98
N ILE A 112 -47.58 -21.35 -32.97
CA ILE A 112 -47.63 -22.81 -33.05
C ILE A 112 -49.09 -23.20 -33.22
N GLN A 113 -49.42 -23.73 -34.38
CA GLN A 113 -50.73 -24.23 -34.72
C GLN A 113 -50.70 -25.76 -34.79
N ALA A 114 -51.65 -26.41 -34.14
CA ALA A 114 -51.80 -27.86 -34.17
C ALA A 114 -53.24 -28.22 -34.46
N PHE A 115 -53.45 -29.16 -35.38
CA PHE A 115 -54.77 -29.68 -35.68
C PHE A 115 -54.90 -31.10 -35.19
N THR A 116 -55.93 -31.35 -34.39
CA THR A 116 -56.15 -32.64 -33.74
C THR A 116 -57.47 -33.26 -34.15
N ALA A 117 -57.56 -34.58 -34.02
CA ALA A 117 -58.80 -35.32 -34.14
C ALA A 117 -59.90 -34.72 -33.26
N SER A 118 -61.13 -34.71 -33.79
CA SER A 118 -62.33 -34.41 -32.99
C SER A 118 -62.76 -35.62 -32.17
N ASN A 119 -62.39 -36.83 -32.62
CA ASN A 119 -62.85 -38.12 -32.12
C ASN A 119 -64.37 -38.31 -32.17
N SER A 120 -65.08 -37.53 -33.00
CA SER A 120 -66.53 -37.67 -33.20
C SER A 120 -66.88 -39.01 -33.85
N GLY A 121 -65.93 -39.65 -34.54
CA GLY A 121 -66.13 -40.89 -35.29
C GLY A 121 -66.89 -40.69 -36.61
N SER A 122 -67.16 -39.42 -36.98
CA SER A 122 -67.81 -39.04 -38.23
C SER A 122 -66.95 -39.40 -39.45
N ILE A 123 -67.55 -39.35 -40.65
CA ILE A 123 -66.76 -39.50 -41.89
C ILE A 123 -65.78 -38.32 -42.02
N ALA A 124 -66.18 -37.12 -41.59
CA ALA A 124 -65.35 -35.92 -41.64
C ALA A 124 -64.12 -36.04 -40.72
N ASP A 125 -64.28 -36.58 -39.50
CA ASP A 125 -63.19 -36.90 -38.56
C ASP A 125 -62.23 -37.94 -39.15
N LYS A 126 -62.75 -39.01 -39.77
CA LYS A 126 -61.94 -40.06 -40.40
C LYS A 126 -61.18 -39.64 -41.67
N VAL A 127 -61.59 -38.55 -42.31
CA VAL A 127 -60.89 -37.97 -43.47
C VAL A 127 -60.18 -36.67 -43.12
N GLU A 128 -60.00 -36.38 -41.82
CA GLU A 128 -59.29 -35.21 -41.29
C GLU A 128 -59.90 -33.85 -41.72
N ALA A 129 -61.18 -33.85 -42.08
CA ALA A 129 -61.94 -32.66 -42.45
C ALA A 129 -62.66 -32.00 -41.25
N GLU A 130 -62.64 -32.65 -40.09
CA GLU A 130 -63.20 -32.17 -38.81
C GLU A 130 -62.13 -32.33 -37.72
N GLY A 131 -61.95 -31.30 -36.88
CA GLY A 131 -60.93 -31.33 -35.82
C GLY A 131 -60.83 -30.01 -35.07
N TYR A 132 -59.99 -29.99 -34.04
CA TYR A 132 -59.70 -28.79 -33.25
C TYR A 132 -58.41 -28.14 -33.72
N LEU A 133 -58.43 -26.83 -33.94
CA LEU A 133 -57.24 -26.04 -34.22
C LEU A 133 -56.80 -25.31 -32.94
N TYR A 134 -55.65 -25.69 -32.41
CA TYR A 134 -55.00 -24.99 -31.31
C TYR A 134 -54.03 -23.97 -31.89
N GLU A 135 -53.95 -22.81 -31.25
CA GLU A 135 -52.96 -21.79 -31.56
C GLU A 135 -52.35 -21.26 -30.26
N VAL A 136 -51.03 -21.30 -30.15
CA VAL A 136 -50.30 -20.68 -29.03
C VAL A 136 -49.19 -19.79 -29.57
N GLN A 137 -48.99 -18.66 -28.91
CA GLN A 137 -47.87 -17.76 -29.18
C GLN A 137 -46.80 -17.94 -28.11
N TRP A 138 -45.57 -18.22 -28.54
CA TRP A 138 -44.41 -18.34 -27.65
C TRP A 138 -43.44 -17.16 -27.90
N PRO A 139 -43.17 -16.30 -26.90
CA PRO A 139 -42.36 -15.11 -27.10
C PRO A 139 -40.88 -15.46 -27.26
N VAL A 140 -40.25 -14.83 -28.24
CA VAL A 140 -38.82 -14.93 -28.56
C VAL A 140 -38.23 -13.53 -28.58
N ILE A 141 -37.14 -13.29 -27.84
CA ILE A 141 -36.43 -12.01 -27.87
C ILE A 141 -35.11 -12.20 -28.59
N ILE A 142 -34.92 -11.51 -29.71
CA ILE A 142 -33.68 -11.52 -30.48
C ILE A 142 -32.84 -10.30 -30.10
N HIS A 143 -31.58 -10.53 -29.76
CA HIS A 143 -30.60 -9.48 -29.49
C HIS A 143 -29.31 -9.81 -30.25
N HIS A 144 -28.85 -8.91 -31.11
CA HIS A 144 -27.62 -9.10 -31.87
C HIS A 144 -26.42 -8.57 -31.08
N GLY A 145 -25.25 -9.15 -31.30
CA GLY A 145 -24.01 -8.63 -30.73
C GLY A 145 -23.94 -8.65 -29.19
N VAL A 146 -24.69 -9.55 -28.53
CA VAL A 146 -24.62 -9.72 -27.07
C VAL A 146 -23.18 -10.01 -26.66
N ASP A 147 -22.64 -9.17 -25.77
CA ASP A 147 -21.28 -9.32 -25.28
C ASP A 147 -21.19 -10.57 -24.39
N THR A 148 -20.19 -11.42 -24.66
CA THR A 148 -19.86 -12.55 -23.78
C THR A 148 -18.95 -12.13 -22.64
N ARG A 149 -18.52 -10.87 -22.59
CA ARG A 149 -17.86 -10.26 -21.43
C ARG A 149 -18.93 -9.87 -20.42
N ILE A 150 -18.81 -10.44 -19.23
CA ILE A 150 -19.73 -10.19 -18.12
C ILE A 150 -19.01 -9.48 -17.00
N ASP A 151 -19.49 -8.31 -16.59
CA ASP A 151 -18.83 -7.55 -15.55
C ASP A 151 -19.19 -8.07 -14.15
N ILE A 152 -18.18 -8.09 -13.28
CA ILE A 152 -18.37 -8.30 -11.84
C ILE A 152 -19.05 -7.05 -11.28
N LYS A 153 -20.23 -7.21 -10.68
CA LYS A 153 -21.02 -6.14 -10.09
C LYS A 153 -20.51 -5.71 -8.72
N LYS A 154 -20.14 -6.69 -7.90
CA LYS A 154 -19.79 -6.46 -6.50
C LYS A 154 -18.83 -7.54 -6.02
N VAL A 155 -17.80 -7.09 -5.32
CA VAL A 155 -16.92 -7.92 -4.48
C VAL A 155 -17.07 -7.39 -3.06
N GLU A 156 -17.56 -8.22 -2.14
CA GLU A 156 -17.88 -7.80 -0.77
C GLU A 156 -17.30 -8.77 0.26
N TYR A 157 -16.60 -8.23 1.24
CA TYR A 157 -16.12 -9.00 2.38
C TYR A 157 -17.25 -9.21 3.40
N MET A 158 -17.54 -10.46 3.73
CA MET A 158 -18.62 -10.82 4.67
C MET A 158 -18.06 -11.38 5.98
N ASN A 159 -17.08 -10.69 6.59
CA ASN A 159 -16.39 -11.12 7.81
C ASN A 159 -15.82 -12.54 7.69
N GLY A 160 -14.96 -12.72 6.70
CA GLY A 160 -14.33 -13.98 6.38
C GLY A 160 -14.43 -14.25 4.89
N PRO A 161 -15.49 -14.89 4.41
CA PRO A 161 -15.60 -15.17 2.99
C PRO A 161 -15.87 -13.90 2.17
N VAL A 162 -15.51 -13.94 0.89
CA VAL A 162 -15.76 -12.86 -0.06
C VAL A 162 -16.89 -13.26 -1.00
N ALA A 163 -17.95 -12.46 -1.05
CA ALA A 163 -19.04 -12.64 -2.00
C ALA A 163 -18.70 -11.91 -3.31
N VAL A 164 -18.59 -12.67 -4.40
CA VAL A 164 -18.37 -12.14 -5.74
C VAL A 164 -19.64 -12.34 -6.55
N SER A 165 -20.20 -11.25 -7.09
CA SER A 165 -21.42 -11.28 -7.88
C SER A 165 -21.26 -10.58 -9.22
N TRP A 166 -21.96 -11.06 -10.24
CA TRP A 166 -21.90 -10.55 -11.61
C TRP A 166 -23.29 -10.46 -12.23
N GLU A 167 -23.39 -9.92 -13.45
CA GLU A 167 -24.65 -9.84 -14.18
C GLU A 167 -25.24 -11.24 -14.46
N LYS A 168 -26.55 -11.32 -14.69
CA LYS A 168 -27.16 -12.57 -15.14
C LYS A 168 -27.10 -12.61 -16.66
N TYR A 169 -26.57 -13.69 -17.21
CA TYR A 169 -26.69 -14.03 -18.62
C TYR A 169 -27.89 -14.96 -18.82
N ASP A 170 -28.92 -14.47 -19.47
CA ASP A 170 -30.21 -15.16 -19.61
C ASP A 170 -30.57 -15.50 -21.07
N TYR A 171 -29.56 -15.63 -21.92
CA TYR A 171 -29.71 -16.09 -23.30
C TYR A 171 -29.51 -17.61 -23.40
N TYR A 172 -30.16 -18.23 -24.38
CA TYR A 172 -30.16 -19.68 -24.57
C TYR A 172 -28.76 -20.27 -24.75
N ASN A 173 -27.85 -19.56 -25.40
CA ASN A 173 -26.49 -20.05 -25.66
C ASN A 173 -25.58 -20.06 -24.42
N PHE A 174 -26.13 -19.92 -23.21
CA PHE A 174 -25.38 -20.09 -21.97
C PHE A 174 -24.80 -21.50 -21.85
N GLN A 175 -23.50 -21.61 -21.59
CA GLN A 175 -22.84 -22.88 -21.29
C GLN A 175 -22.49 -22.99 -19.81
N ASN A 176 -21.71 -22.04 -19.30
CA ASN A 176 -21.32 -21.94 -17.89
C ASN A 176 -20.69 -20.56 -17.60
N TYR A 177 -20.66 -20.21 -16.31
CA TYR A 177 -19.71 -19.23 -15.79
C TYR A 177 -18.48 -19.94 -15.23
N VAL A 178 -17.31 -19.31 -15.36
CA VAL A 178 -16.08 -19.70 -14.66
C VAL A 178 -15.55 -18.50 -13.88
N LEU A 179 -15.78 -18.48 -12.56
CA LEU A 179 -15.15 -17.50 -11.68
C LEU A 179 -13.72 -17.96 -11.39
N SER A 180 -12.73 -17.15 -11.76
CA SER A 180 -11.32 -17.37 -11.48
C SER A 180 -10.83 -16.36 -10.45
N LYS A 181 -10.16 -16.85 -9.40
CA LYS A 181 -9.42 -16.06 -8.42
C LYS A 181 -7.93 -16.19 -8.72
N TRP A 182 -7.27 -15.06 -8.91
CA TRP A 182 -5.82 -14.96 -8.93
C TRP A 182 -5.35 -14.37 -7.60
N SER A 183 -4.39 -15.00 -6.95
CA SER A 183 -3.79 -14.53 -5.70
C SER A 183 -2.28 -14.67 -5.78
N SER A 184 -1.55 -13.75 -5.14
CA SER A 184 -0.10 -13.90 -4.95
C SER A 184 0.27 -15.13 -4.11
N THR A 185 -0.68 -15.68 -3.34
CA THR A 185 -0.50 -16.86 -2.49
C THR A 185 -0.89 -18.18 -3.13
N GLN A 186 -1.49 -18.19 -4.32
CA GLN A 186 -2.05 -19.41 -4.92
C GLN A 186 -1.67 -19.47 -6.40
N VAL A 187 -0.64 -20.26 -6.71
CA VAL A 187 -0.04 -20.37 -8.05
C VAL A 187 -1.03 -20.90 -9.09
N ASP A 188 -1.91 -21.84 -8.71
CA ASP A 188 -2.83 -22.50 -9.66
C ASP A 188 -4.17 -21.78 -9.85
N GLY A 189 -4.44 -20.74 -9.06
CA GLY A 189 -5.72 -20.02 -9.04
C GLY A 189 -6.91 -20.89 -8.61
N VAL A 190 -7.92 -20.30 -7.98
CA VAL A 190 -9.17 -21.03 -7.64
C VAL A 190 -10.18 -20.80 -8.74
N LYS A 191 -10.79 -21.88 -9.24
CA LYS A 191 -11.83 -21.82 -10.26
C LYS A 191 -13.13 -22.44 -9.76
N TYR A 192 -14.23 -21.70 -9.95
CA TYR A 192 -15.58 -22.18 -9.71
C TYR A 192 -16.30 -22.25 -11.05
N THR A 193 -16.76 -23.45 -11.44
CA THR A 193 -17.56 -23.66 -12.66
C THR A 193 -19.04 -23.72 -12.28
N ILE A 194 -19.84 -22.85 -12.86
CA ILE A 194 -21.27 -22.69 -12.56
C ILE A 194 -22.07 -22.96 -13.83
N SER A 195 -22.78 -24.10 -13.87
CA SER A 195 -23.60 -24.50 -15.02
C SER A 195 -25.06 -24.02 -14.95
N ASN A 196 -25.45 -23.31 -13.88
CA ASN A 196 -26.78 -22.73 -13.76
C ASN A 196 -26.73 -21.22 -14.01
N PRO A 197 -27.37 -20.68 -15.07
CA PRO A 197 -27.31 -19.26 -15.40
C PRO A 197 -27.96 -18.36 -14.34
N ARG A 198 -28.78 -18.94 -13.44
CA ARG A 198 -29.43 -18.22 -12.32
C ARG A 198 -28.52 -18.02 -11.12
N VAL A 199 -27.36 -18.69 -11.06
CA VAL A 199 -26.39 -18.51 -9.98
C VAL A 199 -25.36 -17.47 -10.43
N THR A 200 -25.53 -16.24 -9.94
CA THR A 200 -24.69 -15.08 -10.29
C THR A 200 -23.88 -14.57 -9.11
N THR A 201 -23.72 -15.40 -8.08
CA THR A 201 -22.93 -15.07 -6.89
C THR A 201 -22.23 -16.33 -6.40
N VAL A 202 -20.94 -16.19 -6.09
CA VAL A 202 -20.14 -17.21 -5.44
C VAL A 202 -19.56 -16.64 -4.16
N LEU A 203 -19.55 -17.48 -3.13
CA LEU A 203 -18.90 -17.19 -1.88
C LEU A 203 -17.50 -17.82 -1.88
N ASP A 204 -16.47 -17.00 -2.07
CA ASP A 204 -15.08 -17.43 -1.93
C ASP A 204 -14.75 -17.60 -0.44
N THR A 205 -14.83 -18.84 0.01
CA THR A 205 -14.45 -19.23 1.37
C THR A 205 -12.97 -19.57 1.50
N THR A 206 -12.13 -19.28 0.50
CA THR A 206 -10.67 -19.54 0.50
C THR A 206 -9.84 -18.27 0.72
N PHE A 207 -10.48 -17.10 0.63
CA PHE A 207 -9.86 -15.80 0.91
C PHE A 207 -9.27 -15.73 2.33
N LEU A 208 -8.21 -14.96 2.49
CA LEU A 208 -7.60 -14.65 3.79
C LEU A 208 -7.24 -13.16 3.82
N GLU A 209 -7.41 -12.50 4.97
CA GLU A 209 -7.08 -11.09 5.09
C GLU A 209 -5.59 -10.84 4.84
N GLY A 210 -5.27 -9.70 4.23
CA GLY A 210 -3.93 -9.35 3.78
C GLY A 210 -3.57 -9.90 2.40
N GLU A 211 -4.36 -10.78 1.80
CA GLU A 211 -4.16 -11.21 0.41
C GLU A 211 -4.58 -10.10 -0.58
N TYR A 212 -3.74 -9.84 -1.59
CA TYR A 212 -4.16 -9.13 -2.80
C TYR A 212 -4.69 -10.14 -3.81
N VAL A 213 -5.99 -10.07 -4.11
CA VAL A 213 -6.64 -11.00 -5.03
C VAL A 213 -7.25 -10.26 -6.22
N SER A 214 -7.36 -10.95 -7.35
CA SER A 214 -8.06 -10.46 -8.54
C SER A 214 -9.09 -11.50 -8.97
N TYR A 215 -10.35 -11.12 -9.00
CA TYR A 215 -11.44 -11.97 -9.48
C TYR A 215 -11.75 -11.66 -10.94
N SER A 216 -12.06 -12.68 -11.72
CA SER A 216 -12.56 -12.54 -13.10
C SER A 216 -13.61 -13.60 -13.38
N VAL A 217 -14.62 -13.28 -14.18
CA VAL A 217 -15.66 -14.22 -14.60
C VAL A 217 -15.54 -14.44 -16.10
N SER A 218 -15.47 -15.71 -16.50
CA SER A 218 -15.59 -16.09 -17.91
C SER A 218 -17.01 -16.59 -18.19
N LEU A 219 -17.59 -16.15 -19.30
CA LEU A 219 -18.85 -16.64 -19.85
C LEU A 219 -18.59 -17.13 -21.27
N ASN A 220 -18.85 -18.42 -21.53
CA ASN A 220 -18.68 -19.03 -22.86
C ASN A 220 -17.29 -18.77 -23.50
N GLY A 221 -16.24 -18.58 -22.67
CA GLY A 221 -14.87 -18.28 -23.09
C GLY A 221 -14.53 -16.78 -23.24
N GLY A 222 -15.50 -15.86 -23.13
CA GLY A 222 -15.25 -14.43 -22.98
C GLY A 222 -14.93 -14.08 -21.53
N TYR A 223 -13.95 -13.20 -21.28
CA TYR A 223 -13.48 -12.87 -19.93
C TYR A 223 -13.87 -11.45 -19.52
N SER A 224 -14.32 -11.31 -18.26
CA SER A 224 -14.41 -10.01 -17.60
C SER A 224 -13.01 -9.40 -17.39
N PRO A 225 -12.90 -8.08 -17.30
CA PRO A 225 -11.76 -7.47 -16.63
C PRO A 225 -11.60 -8.05 -15.22
N GLY A 226 -10.34 -8.15 -14.77
CA GLY A 226 -10.05 -8.52 -13.39
C GLY A 226 -10.47 -7.41 -12.43
N VAL A 227 -11.17 -7.75 -11.35
CA VAL A 227 -11.46 -6.84 -10.24
C VAL A 227 -10.53 -7.18 -9.08
N SER A 228 -9.59 -6.28 -8.81
CA SER A 228 -8.70 -6.36 -7.66
C SER A 228 -9.48 -6.11 -6.37
N PHE A 229 -9.14 -6.86 -5.33
CA PHE A 229 -9.75 -6.78 -4.02
C PHE A 229 -8.74 -7.17 -2.95
N ASP A 230 -8.78 -6.48 -1.82
CA ASP A 230 -8.01 -6.82 -0.63
C ASP A 230 -8.74 -6.36 0.63
N VAL A 231 -8.43 -7.02 1.74
CA VAL A 231 -8.86 -6.61 3.08
C VAL A 231 -7.60 -6.47 3.91
N PRO A 232 -7.17 -5.25 4.25
CA PRO A 232 -5.93 -5.05 4.97
C PRO A 232 -5.99 -5.68 6.36
N ILE A 233 -4.90 -6.35 6.75
CA ILE A 233 -4.69 -6.75 8.14
C ILE A 233 -4.58 -5.48 8.98
N LYS A 234 -5.31 -5.44 10.11
CA LYS A 234 -5.23 -4.32 11.03
C LYS A 234 -3.80 -4.19 11.59
N THR A 235 -3.30 -2.96 11.69
CA THR A 235 -2.03 -2.64 12.38
C THR A 235 -1.96 -3.36 13.74
N PRO A 236 -0.93 -4.18 13.97
CA PRO A 236 -0.76 -4.85 15.25
C PRO A 236 -0.45 -3.86 16.37
N ASP A 237 -0.85 -4.23 17.59
CA ASP A 237 -0.53 -3.51 18.82
C ASP A 237 0.84 -3.96 19.33
N ILE A 238 1.70 -3.01 19.68
CA ILE A 238 3.06 -3.27 20.16
C ILE A 238 3.23 -2.62 21.52
N SER A 239 3.63 -3.43 22.49
CA SER A 239 3.87 -3.00 23.86
C SER A 239 5.15 -3.63 24.42
N LEU A 240 5.58 -3.19 25.59
CA LEU A 240 6.59 -3.89 26.39
C LEU A 240 5.92 -4.73 27.48
N ASN A 241 6.51 -5.86 27.84
CA ASN A 241 6.13 -6.61 29.04
C ASN A 241 6.92 -6.14 30.27
N GLU A 242 6.73 -6.83 31.41
CA GLU A 242 7.44 -6.53 32.67
C GLU A 242 8.97 -6.76 32.59
N GLU A 243 9.44 -7.53 31.61
CA GLU A 243 10.86 -7.77 31.33
C GLU A 243 11.40 -6.82 30.23
N GLU A 244 10.64 -5.78 29.87
CA GLU A 244 10.95 -4.82 28.79
C GLU A 244 11.12 -5.45 27.40
N LYS A 245 10.58 -6.66 27.19
CA LYS A 245 10.59 -7.35 25.90
C LYS A 245 9.44 -6.87 25.03
N MET A 246 9.69 -6.77 23.73
CA MET A 246 8.66 -6.38 22.77
C MET A 246 7.60 -7.47 22.61
N VAL A 247 6.34 -7.09 22.84
CA VAL A 247 5.17 -7.94 22.66
C VAL A 247 4.32 -7.38 21.53
N VAL A 248 4.06 -8.22 20.54
CA VAL A 248 3.21 -7.89 19.38
C VAL A 248 1.91 -8.66 19.51
N ARG A 249 0.78 -7.96 19.36
CA ARG A 249 -0.57 -8.54 19.37
C ARG A 249 -1.31 -8.17 18.10
N TRP A 250 -1.99 -9.11 17.49
CA TRP A 250 -2.78 -8.86 16.27
C TRP A 250 -4.19 -9.41 16.40
N ASN A 251 -5.06 -8.98 15.50
CA ASN A 251 -6.40 -9.54 15.42
C ASN A 251 -6.33 -10.97 14.88
N ARG A 252 -7.24 -11.83 15.35
CA ARG A 252 -7.45 -13.15 14.75
C ARG A 252 -8.08 -13.02 13.36
N THR A 253 -7.67 -13.87 12.42
CA THR A 253 -8.35 -14.00 11.11
C THR A 253 -9.81 -14.43 11.26
N GLN A 254 -10.68 -13.92 10.40
CA GLN A 254 -12.07 -14.37 10.30
C GLN A 254 -12.20 -15.71 9.56
N ASN A 255 -11.15 -16.19 8.88
CA ASN A 255 -11.12 -17.47 8.15
C ASN A 255 -10.04 -18.45 8.69
N PRO A 256 -10.13 -18.90 9.96
CA PRO A 256 -9.12 -19.76 10.57
C PRO A 256 -8.96 -21.13 9.87
N LYS A 257 -9.96 -21.56 9.08
CA LYS A 257 -9.89 -22.81 8.31
C LYS A 257 -8.86 -22.74 7.17
N ASN A 258 -8.64 -21.56 6.59
CA ASN A 258 -7.70 -21.35 5.49
C ASN A 258 -6.32 -20.91 5.95
N LEU A 259 -6.23 -20.36 7.17
CA LEU A 259 -4.95 -19.99 7.76
C LEU A 259 -4.07 -21.24 7.92
N GLY A 260 -2.89 -21.21 7.34
CA GLY A 260 -1.81 -22.15 7.62
C GLY A 260 -1.09 -21.74 8.91
N TYR A 261 -0.64 -20.49 8.97
CA TYR A 261 0.03 -19.90 10.13
C TYR A 261 0.04 -18.37 10.05
N TYR A 262 0.27 -17.71 11.19
CA TYR A 262 0.72 -16.32 11.22
C TYR A 262 2.24 -16.27 11.08
N HIS A 263 2.74 -15.38 10.23
CA HIS A 263 4.16 -15.05 10.14
C HIS A 263 4.35 -13.64 10.71
N VAL A 264 5.13 -13.53 11.77
CA VAL A 264 5.40 -12.26 12.45
C VAL A 264 6.88 -11.96 12.32
N ALA A 265 7.20 -10.90 11.58
CA ALA A 265 8.55 -10.45 11.34
C ALA A 265 8.82 -9.16 12.12
N LEU A 266 10.02 -9.09 12.69
CA LEU A 266 10.61 -7.91 13.29
C LEU A 266 11.88 -7.58 12.51
N LYS A 267 11.96 -6.37 11.97
CA LYS A 267 13.18 -5.79 11.42
C LYS A 267 13.73 -4.79 12.42
N VAL A 268 14.95 -5.05 12.87
CA VAL A 268 15.65 -4.19 13.83
C VAL A 268 16.32 -3.04 13.06
N PRO A 269 16.15 -1.78 13.50
CA PRO A 269 16.68 -0.64 12.78
C PRO A 269 18.20 -0.64 12.65
N ASN A 270 18.68 -0.29 11.45
CA ASN A 270 20.09 -0.21 11.07
C ASN A 270 20.88 -1.50 11.30
N THR A 271 20.19 -2.63 11.22
CA THR A 271 20.80 -3.95 11.09
C THR A 271 20.18 -4.69 9.91
N TYR A 272 20.86 -5.71 9.42
CA TYR A 272 20.29 -6.67 8.47
C TYR A 272 19.59 -7.83 9.19
N SER A 273 19.37 -7.70 10.51
CA SER A 273 18.80 -8.78 11.31
C SER A 273 17.28 -8.72 11.28
N TYR A 274 16.69 -9.84 10.88
CA TYR A 274 15.27 -10.11 10.96
C TYR A 274 15.05 -11.19 12.01
N GLN A 275 14.09 -10.99 12.90
CA GLN A 275 13.58 -12.05 13.75
C GLN A 275 12.19 -12.43 13.25
N GLU A 276 11.97 -13.72 13.05
CA GLU A 276 10.72 -14.24 12.52
C GLU A 276 10.14 -15.26 13.48
N ILE A 277 8.84 -15.16 13.73
CA ILE A 277 8.09 -16.10 14.57
C ILE A 277 6.92 -16.63 13.74
N ILE A 278 6.79 -17.95 13.71
CA ILE A 278 5.67 -18.65 13.07
C ILE A 278 4.71 -19.13 14.16
N LYS A 279 3.43 -18.82 14.01
CA LYS A 279 2.34 -19.29 14.89
C LYS A 279 1.36 -20.13 14.09
N GLU A 280 1.43 -21.45 14.25
CA GLU A 280 0.54 -22.39 13.57
C GLU A 280 -0.87 -22.44 14.20
N ASP A 281 -0.99 -22.12 15.49
CA ASP A 281 -2.28 -22.03 16.17
C ASP A 281 -2.98 -20.72 15.80
N ALA A 282 -4.16 -20.81 15.19
CA ALA A 282 -4.97 -19.67 14.79
C ALA A 282 -5.46 -18.82 15.98
N GLU A 283 -5.48 -19.36 17.20
CA GLU A 283 -5.82 -18.63 18.43
C GLU A 283 -4.61 -17.87 19.02
N ASP A 284 -3.38 -18.31 18.71
CA ASP A 284 -2.16 -17.69 19.25
C ASP A 284 -1.83 -16.42 18.46
N THR A 285 -2.34 -15.31 18.98
CA THR A 285 -2.27 -13.96 18.37
C THR A 285 -1.26 -13.05 19.07
N VAL A 286 -0.29 -13.66 19.78
CA VAL A 286 0.72 -12.93 20.55
C VAL A 286 2.12 -13.48 20.26
N ALA A 287 3.04 -12.58 19.91
CA ALA A 287 4.46 -12.87 19.77
C ALA A 287 5.26 -12.05 20.78
N VAL A 288 6.23 -12.69 21.43
CA VAL A 288 7.17 -12.04 22.33
C VAL A 288 8.55 -12.21 21.73
N TYR A 289 9.23 -11.10 21.46
CA TYR A 289 10.60 -11.11 20.96
C TYR A 289 11.56 -10.98 22.13
N ASP A 290 12.61 -11.82 22.16
CA ASP A 290 13.63 -11.79 23.20
C ASP A 290 14.66 -10.68 22.92
N ILE A 291 14.16 -9.44 22.94
CA ILE A 291 14.93 -8.23 22.64
C ILE A 291 14.32 -7.06 23.41
N SER A 292 15.16 -6.35 24.16
CA SER A 292 14.77 -5.10 24.82
C SER A 292 14.98 -3.94 23.85
N PRO A 293 13.98 -3.13 23.52
CA PRO A 293 14.14 -2.08 22.51
C PRO A 293 15.14 -1.01 22.97
N GLY A 294 15.85 -0.45 22.01
CA GLY A 294 16.79 0.63 22.21
C GLY A 294 16.13 1.94 21.81
N PHE A 295 16.72 3.04 22.27
CA PHE A 295 16.23 4.37 21.95
C PHE A 295 16.94 4.93 20.71
N GLY A 296 16.16 5.47 19.76
CA GLY A 296 16.71 6.28 18.67
C GLY A 296 16.25 5.94 17.25
N ASP A 297 15.49 4.87 17.03
CA ASP A 297 14.91 4.56 15.71
C ASP A 297 13.64 3.70 15.83
N ASN A 298 13.00 3.42 14.70
CA ASN A 298 11.78 2.62 14.60
C ASN A 298 12.08 1.14 14.32
N TYR A 299 11.52 0.29 15.15
CA TYR A 299 11.35 -1.13 14.86
C TYR A 299 10.16 -1.31 13.92
N GLU A 300 10.40 -2.02 12.81
CA GLU A 300 9.36 -2.33 11.84
C GLU A 300 8.86 -3.75 12.13
N PHE A 301 7.56 -3.87 12.36
CA PHE A 301 6.88 -5.13 12.55
C PHE A 301 5.93 -5.41 11.40
N GLN A 302 5.88 -6.67 10.99
CA GLN A 302 4.94 -7.12 9.98
C GLN A 302 4.29 -8.43 10.40
N VAL A 303 2.96 -8.42 10.47
CA VAL A 303 2.12 -9.61 10.67
C VAL A 303 1.51 -9.98 9.33
N ARG A 304 1.71 -11.22 8.92
CA ARG A 304 1.13 -11.80 7.70
C ARG A 304 0.27 -13.00 8.05
N TYR A 305 -0.86 -13.13 7.35
CA TYR A 305 -1.69 -14.32 7.42
C TYR A 305 -1.35 -15.19 6.22
N VAL A 306 -0.76 -16.36 6.47
CA VAL A 306 -0.28 -17.24 5.40
C VAL A 306 -1.27 -18.39 5.21
N PRO A 307 -1.80 -18.61 3.99
CA PRO A 307 -2.80 -19.65 3.77
C PRO A 307 -2.19 -21.07 3.76
N LYS A 308 -3.03 -22.07 4.03
CA LYS A 308 -2.67 -23.49 3.93
C LYS A 308 -2.23 -23.84 2.52
N GLY A 309 -1.17 -24.63 2.42
CA GLY A 309 -0.61 -25.09 1.15
C GLY A 309 0.34 -24.10 0.48
N PHE A 310 0.58 -22.91 1.07
CA PHE A 310 1.63 -22.01 0.61
C PHE A 310 3.00 -22.48 1.11
N ASP A 311 3.87 -22.84 0.18
CA ASP A 311 5.17 -23.48 0.42
C ASP A 311 6.37 -22.54 0.20
N GLN A 312 6.12 -21.24 -0.07
CA GLN A 312 7.16 -20.24 -0.35
C GLN A 312 7.29 -19.16 0.74
N PRO A 313 7.69 -19.51 1.98
CA PRO A 313 7.76 -18.57 3.09
C PRO A 313 8.73 -17.39 2.86
N TYR A 314 9.72 -17.56 1.96
CA TYR A 314 10.79 -16.58 1.70
C TYR A 314 10.57 -15.68 0.49
N VAL A 315 9.50 -15.86 -0.29
CA VAL A 315 9.14 -14.87 -1.32
C VAL A 315 8.58 -13.65 -0.60
N ILE A 316 8.93 -12.46 -1.07
CA ILE A 316 8.39 -11.19 -0.56
C ILE A 316 6.87 -11.21 -0.78
N TYR A 317 6.16 -11.75 0.21
CA TYR A 317 4.73 -11.74 0.28
C TYR A 317 4.33 -10.34 0.72
N ASN A 318 4.02 -9.49 -0.25
CA ASN A 318 3.41 -8.19 0.02
C ASN A 318 2.01 -8.47 0.57
N SER A 319 1.83 -8.32 1.88
CA SER A 319 0.49 -8.32 2.49
C SER A 319 -0.13 -6.93 2.41
N SER A 320 -1.45 -6.87 2.31
CA SER A 320 -2.19 -5.64 2.58
C SER A 320 -2.25 -5.43 4.10
N GLY A 321 -1.61 -4.37 4.59
CA GLY A 321 -1.57 -4.03 6.02
C GLY A 321 -0.74 -5.00 6.88
N GLY A 322 -1.07 -5.05 8.17
CA GLY A 322 -0.35 -5.86 9.16
C GLY A 322 0.98 -5.26 9.60
N GLU A 323 1.26 -4.02 9.20
CA GLU A 323 2.50 -3.31 9.49
C GLU A 323 2.33 -2.36 10.68
N ALA A 324 3.34 -2.28 11.53
CA ALA A 324 3.41 -1.35 12.63
C ALA A 324 4.85 -0.88 12.86
N LEU A 325 4.98 0.35 13.36
CA LEU A 325 6.23 0.93 13.81
C LEU A 325 6.20 1.08 15.31
N PHE A 326 7.31 0.74 15.96
CA PHE A 326 7.50 0.98 17.39
C PHE A 326 8.83 1.67 17.64
N SER A 327 8.81 2.70 18.47
CA SER A 327 10.02 3.31 19.01
C SER A 327 9.85 3.54 20.48
N LEU A 328 10.94 3.36 21.20
CA LEU A 328 10.98 3.70 22.61
C LEU A 328 10.98 5.23 22.79
N GLY A 329 10.30 5.69 23.84
CA GLY A 329 10.26 7.10 24.22
C GLY A 329 8.97 7.84 23.86
N ASN A 330 8.82 8.99 24.50
CA ASN A 330 7.69 9.88 24.32
C ASN A 330 7.76 10.55 22.95
N GLN A 331 6.60 10.87 22.39
CA GLN A 331 6.50 11.49 21.07
C GLN A 331 6.79 13.00 21.13
N MET A 332 7.58 13.50 20.20
CA MET A 332 7.77 14.92 19.91
C MET A 332 7.80 15.15 18.39
N SER A 333 8.01 16.38 17.96
CA SER A 333 8.22 16.66 16.53
C SER A 333 9.56 16.10 16.05
N GLY A 334 9.55 15.37 14.95
CA GLY A 334 10.78 14.92 14.28
C GLY A 334 11.59 16.11 13.75
N PHE A 335 12.90 15.93 13.64
CA PHE A 335 13.84 16.97 13.24
C PHE A 335 15.07 16.42 12.49
N GLU A 336 15.53 17.19 11.51
CA GLU A 336 16.80 16.95 10.79
C GLU A 336 17.98 17.60 11.52
N ASN A 337 17.71 18.66 12.28
CA ASN A 337 18.68 19.35 13.12
C ASN A 337 18.01 19.85 14.41
N ALA A 338 18.77 19.84 15.50
CA ALA A 338 18.33 20.36 16.79
C ALA A 338 19.50 21.08 17.47
N MET A 339 19.20 22.21 18.11
CA MET A 339 20.18 23.01 18.83
C MET A 339 19.59 23.45 20.17
N LYS A 340 20.42 23.49 21.22
CA LYS A 340 20.02 24.00 22.53
C LYS A 340 19.96 25.53 22.50
N ILE A 341 18.88 26.12 23.02
CA ILE A 341 18.73 27.57 23.13
C ILE A 341 19.30 28.02 24.48
N GLY A 342 20.59 28.36 24.50
CA GLY A 342 21.28 28.87 25.69
C GLY A 342 21.10 27.97 26.92
N ASP A 343 20.88 28.59 28.08
CA ASP A 343 20.53 27.92 29.33
C ASP A 343 19.02 27.80 29.58
N THR A 344 18.22 27.81 28.51
CA THR A 344 16.76 27.67 28.61
C THR A 344 16.30 26.21 28.60
N GLU A 345 15.04 26.00 28.96
CA GLU A 345 14.35 24.71 28.79
C GLU A 345 13.98 24.40 27.33
N ASN A 346 14.33 25.29 26.40
CA ASN A 346 13.89 25.20 25.02
C ASN A 346 15.02 24.72 24.10
N ILE A 347 14.62 23.98 23.06
CA ILE A 347 15.48 23.65 21.94
C ILE A 347 14.88 24.19 20.64
N LEU A 348 15.76 24.50 19.70
CA LEU A 348 15.39 24.88 18.35
C LEU A 348 15.46 23.63 17.47
N LEU A 349 14.30 23.19 16.97
CA LEU A 349 14.17 22.07 16.04
C LEU A 349 14.06 22.60 14.62
N TYR A 350 14.65 21.90 13.66
CA TYR A 350 14.48 22.17 12.24
C TYR A 350 14.05 20.90 11.51
N ASN A 351 13.00 21.00 10.68
CA ASN A 351 12.53 19.93 9.80
C ASN A 351 11.89 20.52 8.55
N ASP A 352 12.35 20.15 7.35
CA ASP A 352 11.76 20.54 6.05
C ASP A 352 11.35 22.04 5.94
N GLY A 353 12.31 22.93 6.17
CA GLY A 353 12.10 24.38 6.08
C GLY A 353 11.28 24.98 7.22
N LEU A 354 10.94 24.22 8.27
CA LEU A 354 10.20 24.70 9.42
C LEU A 354 11.06 24.63 10.68
N PHE A 355 11.22 25.77 11.34
CA PHE A 355 11.83 25.88 12.66
C PHE A 355 10.75 25.84 13.73
N TYR A 356 11.01 25.14 14.82
CA TYR A 356 10.15 25.10 16.00
C TYR A 356 10.95 25.39 17.25
N LYS A 357 10.35 26.16 18.15
CA LYS A 357 10.82 26.26 19.53
C LYS A 357 10.06 25.25 20.36
N TYR A 358 10.76 24.23 20.84
CA TYR A 358 10.18 23.15 21.61
C TYR A 358 10.66 23.24 23.06
N ASN A 359 9.73 23.26 24.00
CA ASN A 359 10.05 23.26 25.42
C ASN A 359 10.19 21.82 25.93
N MET A 360 11.38 21.47 26.41
CA MET A 360 11.74 20.11 26.80
C MET A 360 11.10 19.64 28.09
N VAL A 361 10.60 20.56 28.93
CA VAL A 361 9.98 20.24 30.23
C VAL A 361 8.47 20.04 30.09
N THR A 362 7.80 20.96 29.40
CA THR A 362 6.34 20.89 29.14
C THR A 362 5.99 20.01 27.96
N HIS A 363 6.97 19.65 27.13
CA HIS A 363 6.81 18.82 25.94
C HIS A 363 5.87 19.43 24.90
N THR A 364 5.93 20.74 24.73
CA THR A 364 5.08 21.49 23.80
C THR A 364 5.88 22.32 22.82
N ILE A 365 5.33 22.47 21.61
CA ILE A 365 5.80 23.47 20.65
C ILE A 365 5.27 24.83 21.12
N LEU A 366 6.17 25.75 21.42
CA LEU A 366 5.82 27.09 21.85
C LEU A 366 5.52 28.00 20.66
N ASP A 367 6.30 27.89 19.59
CA ASP A 367 6.18 28.72 18.40
C ASP A 367 6.93 28.11 17.20
N SER A 368 6.69 28.61 15.99
CA SER A 368 7.34 28.13 14.76
C SER A 368 7.49 29.20 13.68
N VAL A 369 8.50 29.06 12.82
CA VAL A 369 8.69 29.91 11.64
C VAL A 369 9.12 29.09 10.42
N ARG A 370 8.42 29.30 9.30
CA ARG A 370 8.78 28.70 8.01
C ARG A 370 9.81 29.57 7.29
N VAL A 371 10.86 28.93 6.79
CA VAL A 371 11.88 29.52 5.92
C VAL A 371 11.87 28.81 4.57
N THR A 372 12.36 29.47 3.53
CA THR A 372 12.47 28.90 2.18
C THR A 372 13.88 29.08 1.64
N GLY A 373 14.27 28.20 0.72
CA GLY A 373 15.56 28.30 0.03
C GLY A 373 16.77 27.95 0.90
N LEU A 374 16.61 27.22 1.99
CA LEU A 374 17.71 26.75 2.83
C LEU A 374 18.54 25.72 2.05
N THR A 375 19.86 25.94 1.94
CA THR A 375 20.73 25.12 1.09
C THR A 375 21.15 23.81 1.74
N ASN A 376 21.46 23.83 3.04
CA ASN A 376 21.87 22.66 3.79
C ASN A 376 21.59 22.86 5.30
N PRO A 377 20.78 21.99 5.94
CA PRO A 377 20.46 22.10 7.37
C PRO A 377 21.68 21.95 8.28
N GLY A 378 22.78 21.39 7.77
CA GLY A 378 24.07 21.30 8.45
C GLY A 378 24.74 22.66 8.74
N PHE A 379 24.26 23.76 8.16
CA PHE A 379 24.79 25.12 8.40
C PHE A 379 23.90 26.01 9.26
N ILE A 380 22.89 25.44 9.89
CA ILE A 380 22.13 26.15 10.90
C ILE A 380 23.02 26.31 12.14
N ARG A 381 23.10 27.53 12.67
CA ARG A 381 23.90 27.86 13.87
C ARG A 381 23.07 28.63 14.86
N ILE A 382 23.36 28.44 16.14
CA ILE A 382 22.78 29.19 17.23
C ILE A 382 23.91 29.95 17.95
N SER A 383 23.62 31.16 18.42
CA SER A 383 24.55 31.92 19.25
C SER A 383 24.72 31.22 20.61
N PRO A 384 25.89 31.33 21.26
CA PRO A 384 26.14 30.72 22.57
C PRO A 384 25.06 30.98 23.63
N ASP A 385 24.54 32.21 23.72
CA ASP A 385 23.44 32.56 24.64
C ASP A 385 22.06 32.03 24.20
N GLY A 386 21.94 31.55 22.96
CA GLY A 386 20.70 31.11 22.37
C GLY A 386 19.79 32.22 21.84
N ASP A 387 20.13 33.50 21.96
CA ASP A 387 19.25 34.61 21.57
C ASP A 387 19.08 34.71 20.05
N PHE A 388 20.02 34.16 19.28
CA PHE A 388 20.02 34.22 17.84
C PHE A 388 20.25 32.86 17.19
N PHE A 389 19.63 32.66 16.04
CA PHE A 389 19.99 31.57 15.15
C PHE A 389 20.20 32.10 13.74
N SER A 390 21.04 31.41 12.99
CA SER A 390 21.34 31.75 11.61
C SER A 390 21.27 30.54 10.71
N TYR A 391 21.05 30.81 9.43
CA TYR A 391 21.03 29.82 8.36
C TYR A 391 21.42 30.49 7.05
N PHE A 392 21.76 29.67 6.07
CA PHE A 392 22.12 30.11 4.72
C PHE A 392 21.02 29.71 3.76
N THR A 393 20.57 30.68 2.97
CA THR A 393 19.72 30.45 1.81
C THR A 393 20.58 30.27 0.56
N ASN A 394 19.96 30.10 -0.61
CA ASN A 394 20.69 30.02 -1.89
C ASN A 394 21.55 31.26 -2.19
N THR A 395 21.22 32.42 -1.64
CA THR A 395 21.91 33.69 -1.93
C THR A 395 22.43 34.40 -0.70
N ASP A 396 21.75 34.26 0.44
CA ASP A 396 21.97 35.11 1.60
C ASP A 396 22.28 34.33 2.86
N PHE A 397 23.10 34.95 3.72
CA PHE A 397 23.12 34.65 5.13
C PHE A 397 21.93 35.34 5.82
N VAL A 398 21.27 34.64 6.72
CA VAL A 398 20.13 35.17 7.49
C VAL A 398 20.33 34.88 8.97
N MET A 399 20.15 35.89 9.81
CA MET A 399 20.14 35.78 11.26
C MET A 399 18.80 36.28 11.81
N ARG A 400 18.23 35.54 12.75
CA ARG A 400 16.97 35.84 13.41
C ARG A 400 17.10 35.69 14.92
N LYS A 401 16.23 36.37 15.66
CA LYS A 401 16.05 36.13 17.09
C LYS A 401 15.35 34.80 17.31
N THR A 402 15.77 34.03 18.30
CA THR A 402 15.04 32.84 18.72
C THR A 402 13.78 33.19 19.51
N SER A 403 13.76 34.33 20.21
CA SER A 403 12.63 34.74 21.07
C SER A 403 11.34 35.01 20.30
N ASP A 404 11.40 35.71 19.16
CA ASP A 404 10.23 36.13 18.38
C ASP A 404 10.36 35.88 16.86
N TRP A 405 11.40 35.16 16.42
CA TRP A 405 11.73 34.90 15.00
C TRP A 405 12.04 36.17 14.17
N GLY A 406 12.15 37.32 14.82
CA GLY A 406 12.42 38.61 14.19
C GLY A 406 13.72 38.59 13.40
N LEU A 407 13.71 39.15 12.19
CA LEU A 407 14.90 39.28 11.35
C LEU A 407 15.88 40.26 11.99
N VAL A 408 17.11 39.81 12.23
CA VAL A 408 18.21 40.63 12.75
C VAL A 408 19.05 41.17 11.60
N SER A 409 19.47 40.28 10.69
CA SER A 409 20.28 40.64 9.54
C SER A 409 20.02 39.68 8.38
N GLN A 410 20.16 40.21 7.16
CA GLN A 410 20.18 39.46 5.92
C GLN A 410 21.11 40.17 4.93
N PHE A 411 22.11 39.47 4.43
CA PHE A 411 23.00 39.98 3.40
C PHE A 411 23.49 38.86 2.50
N THR A 412 23.72 39.21 1.22
CA THR A 412 24.35 38.32 0.25
C THR A 412 25.82 38.15 0.63
N THR A 413 26.24 36.92 0.88
CA THR A 413 27.65 36.67 1.22
C THR A 413 28.43 36.40 -0.06
N PRO A 414 29.66 36.94 -0.20
CA PRO A 414 30.54 36.61 -1.33
C PRO A 414 31.01 35.13 -1.31
N ILE A 415 30.65 34.39 -0.27
CA ILE A 415 31.03 33.00 0.01
C ILE A 415 30.08 32.02 -0.71
N MET A 416 28.97 32.53 -1.28
CA MET A 416 28.05 31.76 -2.11
C MET A 416 28.44 31.92 -3.59
N ASP A 417 28.94 30.85 -4.22
CA ASP A 417 29.24 30.84 -5.66
C ASP A 417 28.25 29.91 -6.39
N TYR A 418 27.50 30.46 -7.35
CA TYR A 418 26.46 29.76 -8.14
C TYR A 418 25.42 28.99 -7.30
N GLY A 419 25.01 29.53 -6.15
CA GLY A 419 24.00 28.88 -5.28
C GLY A 419 24.54 27.71 -4.45
N THR A 420 25.85 27.49 -4.44
CA THR A 420 26.50 26.52 -3.55
C THR A 420 27.25 27.25 -2.43
N ALA A 421 26.95 26.86 -1.19
CA ALA A 421 27.73 27.27 -0.03
C ALA A 421 29.16 26.71 -0.17
N ARG A 422 30.15 27.58 -0.36
CA ARG A 422 31.57 27.21 -0.42
C ARG A 422 32.26 27.42 0.92
N PHE A 423 31.69 26.87 1.98
CA PHE A 423 32.29 26.90 3.31
C PHE A 423 32.09 25.57 4.04
N TRP A 424 33.08 25.21 4.83
CA TRP A 424 33.11 23.99 5.65
C TRP A 424 32.38 24.17 6.97
N SER A 425 32.50 25.37 7.56
CA SER A 425 31.87 25.70 8.82
C SER A 425 31.55 27.17 8.96
N ALA A 426 30.63 27.46 9.86
CA ALA A 426 30.21 28.77 10.28
C ALA A 426 29.95 28.74 11.79
N SER A 427 30.10 29.87 12.47
CA SER A 427 29.72 30.03 13.88
C SER A 427 29.38 31.50 14.12
N ILE A 428 28.39 31.76 14.98
CA ILE A 428 27.95 33.11 15.31
C ILE A 428 28.18 33.39 16.79
N SER A 429 28.58 34.60 17.14
CA SER A 429 28.68 35.09 18.51
C SER A 429 27.42 35.85 18.94
N ASP A 430 27.31 36.12 20.24
CA ASP A 430 26.25 36.97 20.80
C ASP A 430 26.49 38.45 20.44
N ASN A 431 27.75 38.82 20.22
CA ASN A 431 28.19 40.16 19.78
C ASN A 431 28.18 40.37 18.24
N TYR A 432 27.35 39.62 17.51
CA TYR A 432 27.12 39.77 16.06
C TYR A 432 28.35 39.54 15.16
N HIS A 433 29.26 38.64 15.55
CA HIS A 433 30.35 38.20 14.68
C HIS A 433 30.01 36.83 14.06
N LEU A 434 30.31 36.69 12.77
CA LEU A 434 30.20 35.44 12.02
C LEU A 434 31.61 34.96 11.64
N ALA A 435 32.07 33.88 12.25
CA ALA A 435 33.29 33.19 11.85
C ALA A 435 32.97 32.11 10.81
N VAL A 436 33.68 32.08 9.69
CA VAL A 436 33.46 31.13 8.58
C VAL A 436 34.78 30.56 8.10
N ILE A 437 34.78 29.24 7.82
CA ILE A 437 35.86 28.56 7.11
C ILE A 437 35.41 28.29 5.67
N GLN A 438 36.01 28.97 4.70
CA GLN A 438 35.69 28.84 3.28
C GLN A 438 36.39 27.62 2.64
N HIS A 439 35.83 27.08 1.56
CA HIS A 439 36.45 25.98 0.78
C HIS A 439 37.80 26.36 0.16
N SER A 440 38.02 27.65 -0.07
CA SER A 440 39.28 28.22 -0.50
C SER A 440 40.33 28.32 0.60
N ASN A 441 40.13 27.62 1.73
CA ASN A 441 41.06 27.58 2.85
C ASN A 441 41.26 28.95 3.50
N ILE A 442 40.15 29.63 3.80
CA ILE A 442 40.13 30.98 4.38
C ILE A 442 39.31 30.95 5.67
N LEU A 443 39.91 31.40 6.77
CA LEU A 443 39.19 31.79 7.98
C LEU A 443 38.84 33.27 7.88
N SER A 444 37.56 33.61 7.93
CA SER A 444 37.09 35.00 7.90
C SER A 444 36.14 35.28 9.06
N VAL A 445 36.18 36.50 9.59
CA VAL A 445 35.22 37.01 10.58
C VAL A 445 34.48 38.20 9.97
N THR A 446 33.15 38.20 10.04
CA THR A 446 32.28 39.23 9.47
C THR A 446 31.40 39.84 10.55
N ASP A 447 31.23 41.17 10.56
CA ASP A 447 30.20 41.82 11.36
C ASP A 447 28.84 41.54 10.71
N ILE A 448 27.99 40.78 11.41
CA ILE A 448 26.70 40.33 10.89
C ILE A 448 25.74 41.49 10.63
N ARG A 449 25.82 42.58 11.38
CA ARG A 449 24.90 43.72 11.24
C ARG A 449 25.14 44.47 9.94
N THR A 450 26.39 44.55 9.51
CA THR A 450 26.80 45.31 8.32
C THR A 450 27.16 44.44 7.12
N GLY A 451 27.45 43.16 7.34
CA GLY A 451 28.02 42.26 6.33
C GLY A 451 29.49 42.55 6.01
N THR A 452 30.16 43.39 6.80
CA THR A 452 31.56 43.79 6.56
C THR A 452 32.52 42.73 7.07
N GLU A 453 33.44 42.27 6.22
CA GLU A 453 34.56 41.41 6.65
C GLU A 453 35.49 42.21 7.56
N LEU A 454 35.63 41.75 8.81
CA LEU A 454 36.51 42.35 9.82
C LEU A 454 37.92 41.76 9.75
N PHE A 455 38.02 40.46 9.46
CA PHE A 455 39.27 39.73 9.44
C PHE A 455 39.28 38.62 8.41
N ARG A 456 40.47 38.35 7.88
CA ARG A 456 40.75 37.28 6.91
C ARG A 456 42.13 36.70 7.14
N LYS A 457 42.20 35.37 7.26
CA LYS A 457 43.43 34.57 7.26
C LYS A 457 43.34 33.50 6.19
N GLU A 458 44.26 33.54 5.24
CA GLU A 458 44.43 32.49 4.24
C GLU A 458 45.36 31.42 4.83
N GLY A 459 45.01 30.14 4.66
CA GLY A 459 45.86 29.05 5.11
C GLY A 459 47.17 29.02 4.33
N THR A 460 48.24 28.63 4.99
CA THR A 460 49.57 28.53 4.35
C THR A 460 49.66 27.31 3.42
N GLN A 461 50.65 27.29 2.52
CA GLN A 461 50.91 26.08 1.72
C GLN A 461 51.26 24.93 2.67
N GLY A 462 50.45 23.87 2.67
CA GLY A 462 50.60 22.77 3.62
C GLY A 462 49.64 22.83 4.80
N GLU A 463 48.77 23.82 4.89
CA GLU A 463 47.76 23.93 5.95
C GLU A 463 46.34 23.99 5.36
N TYR A 464 45.36 23.40 6.03
CA TYR A 464 43.96 23.41 5.59
C TYR A 464 42.98 23.59 6.75
N PHE A 465 42.22 24.69 6.76
CA PHE A 465 41.18 24.93 7.74
C PHE A 465 39.93 24.10 7.47
N SER A 466 39.36 23.48 8.51
CA SER A 466 38.16 22.64 8.40
C SER A 466 36.98 23.13 9.23
N ASP A 467 37.23 23.84 10.34
CA ASP A 467 36.16 24.23 11.26
C ASP A 467 36.57 25.45 12.11
N ALA A 468 35.59 26.23 12.57
CA ALA A 468 35.78 27.35 13.48
C ALA A 468 34.54 27.63 14.34
N VAL A 469 34.76 27.91 15.62
CA VAL A 469 33.76 28.38 16.58
C VAL A 469 34.24 29.68 17.19
N ILE A 470 33.32 30.62 17.34
CA ILE A 470 33.55 31.89 18.04
C ILE A 470 32.77 31.88 19.37
N ASN A 471 33.34 32.44 20.43
CA ASN A 471 32.69 32.50 21.74
C ASN A 471 31.57 33.56 21.79
N SER A 472 30.84 33.60 22.92
CA SER A 472 29.75 34.55 23.19
C SER A 472 30.16 36.00 22.93
N GLU A 473 31.25 36.43 23.55
CA GLU A 473 31.79 37.79 23.45
C GLU A 473 32.35 38.13 22.07
N GLY A 474 32.55 37.13 21.22
CA GLY A 474 33.09 37.33 19.89
C GLY A 474 34.55 37.73 19.88
N ASP A 475 35.29 37.57 20.98
CA ASP A 475 36.71 37.94 21.16
C ASP A 475 37.65 36.73 21.14
N LYS A 476 37.12 35.50 21.05
CA LYS A 476 37.92 34.26 20.96
C LYS A 476 37.41 33.37 19.84
N ILE A 477 38.36 32.85 19.08
CA ILE A 477 38.10 31.92 17.98
C ILE A 477 38.88 30.64 18.23
N LEU A 478 38.17 29.53 18.19
CA LEU A 478 38.72 28.20 18.21
C LEU A 478 38.57 27.63 16.81
N TYR A 479 39.68 27.30 16.16
CA TYR A 479 39.65 26.82 14.77
C TYR A 479 40.57 25.64 14.56
N ASN A 480 40.19 24.79 13.62
CA ASN A 480 40.86 23.55 13.32
C ASN A 480 41.63 23.68 12.00
N SER A 481 42.90 23.24 11.96
CA SER A 481 43.66 23.15 10.72
C SER A 481 44.42 21.83 10.59
N LEU A 482 44.35 21.24 9.41
CA LEU A 482 45.15 20.08 9.01
C LEU A 482 46.48 20.56 8.46
N VAL A 483 47.59 20.13 9.05
CA VAL A 483 48.93 20.37 8.54
C VAL A 483 49.35 19.16 7.71
N TYR A 484 49.54 19.31 6.40
CA TYR A 484 49.84 18.21 5.46
C TYR A 484 51.24 17.61 5.64
N ASP A 485 52.17 18.35 6.26
CA ASP A 485 53.55 17.87 6.47
C ASP A 485 53.59 16.65 7.40
N ASP A 486 52.72 16.60 8.41
CA ASP A 486 52.58 15.48 9.35
C ASP A 486 51.17 14.86 9.37
N TRP A 487 50.27 15.40 8.55
CA TRP A 487 48.86 15.08 8.47
C TRP A 487 48.09 15.23 9.81
N THR A 488 48.57 16.08 10.70
CA THR A 488 47.95 16.27 12.02
C THR A 488 46.91 17.38 11.97
N TYR A 489 45.76 17.14 12.59
CA TYR A 489 44.79 18.19 12.86
C TYR A 489 45.21 18.94 14.11
N TYR A 490 45.26 20.25 14.06
CA TYR A 490 45.56 21.13 15.18
C TYR A 490 44.35 21.97 15.51
N LEU A 491 43.94 21.92 16.77
CA LEU A 491 42.97 22.84 17.32
C LEU A 491 43.72 24.03 17.93
N ARG A 492 43.40 25.25 17.48
CA ARG A 492 44.05 26.48 17.94
C ARG A 492 43.05 27.41 18.57
N LEU A 493 43.41 27.92 19.74
CA LEU A 493 42.69 29.03 20.37
C LEU A 493 43.41 30.33 20.03
N ALA A 494 42.66 31.32 19.56
CA ALA A 494 43.18 32.66 19.30
C ALA A 494 42.23 33.72 19.87
N ASP A 495 42.80 34.80 20.39
CA ASP A 495 42.05 36.02 20.66
C ASP A 495 41.84 36.79 19.36
N PHE A 496 40.71 37.48 19.27
CA PHE A 496 40.29 38.30 18.16
C PHE A 496 40.02 39.72 18.64
N ASP A 497 40.74 40.70 18.08
CA ASP A 497 40.67 42.12 18.45
C ASP A 497 40.17 42.98 17.27
N GLY A 498 39.23 42.45 16.49
CA GLY A 498 38.61 43.12 15.34
C GLY A 498 39.28 42.82 14.00
N ASP A 499 40.53 43.24 13.79
CA ASP A 499 41.23 43.05 12.49
C ASP A 499 42.42 42.08 12.58
N LYS A 500 42.63 41.49 13.75
CA LYS A 500 43.77 40.64 14.04
C LYS A 500 43.35 39.48 14.95
N ILE A 501 43.98 38.33 14.71
CA ILE A 501 43.98 37.22 15.66
C ILE A 501 45.36 37.05 16.32
N THR A 502 45.39 36.70 17.60
CA THR A 502 46.61 36.35 18.34
C THR A 502 46.44 34.97 18.96
N GLU A 503 47.19 33.99 18.45
CA GLU A 503 47.13 32.61 18.94
C GLU A 503 47.64 32.51 20.38
N ARG A 504 46.85 31.84 21.23
CA ARG A 504 47.14 31.60 22.65
C ARG A 504 47.81 30.25 22.87
N GLY A 505 47.42 29.26 22.09
CA GLY A 505 48.02 27.94 22.11
C GLY A 505 47.37 27.02 21.08
N GLU A 506 47.97 25.85 20.93
CA GLU A 506 47.46 24.81 20.04
C GLU A 506 47.54 23.44 20.73
N THR A 507 46.71 22.51 20.27
CA THR A 507 46.80 21.11 20.65
C THR A 507 46.61 20.22 19.43
N ALA A 508 47.44 19.19 19.34
CA ALA A 508 47.27 18.16 18.33
C ALA A 508 46.01 17.33 18.61
N VAL A 509 45.29 17.06 17.54
CA VAL A 509 44.11 16.22 17.43
C VAL A 509 44.48 15.10 16.46
N ALA A 510 44.07 13.86 16.76
CA ALA A 510 44.75 12.64 16.32
C ALA A 510 45.20 12.48 14.85
N ASN A 511 46.09 11.48 14.72
CA ASN A 511 46.73 10.89 13.55
C ASN A 511 45.84 10.80 12.28
N PRO A 512 46.36 11.04 11.06
CA PRO A 512 45.73 10.98 9.71
C PRO A 512 44.69 9.90 9.38
N GLY A 513 44.62 8.81 10.13
CA GLY A 513 43.69 7.70 9.87
C GLY A 513 42.27 7.94 10.37
N ALA A 514 42.05 8.93 11.23
CA ALA A 514 40.73 9.34 11.66
C ALA A 514 40.24 10.47 10.74
N ASN A 515 39.32 10.17 9.82
CA ASN A 515 38.68 11.17 8.95
C ASN A 515 37.93 12.29 9.71
N TYR A 516 37.91 12.26 11.04
CA TYR A 516 37.21 13.19 11.92
C TYR A 516 38.06 13.43 13.18
N GLY A 517 39.05 14.34 13.11
CA GLY A 517 39.93 14.62 14.24
C GLY A 517 39.16 15.19 15.45
N ILE A 518 38.40 16.26 15.23
CA ILE A 518 37.55 16.87 16.26
C ILE A 518 36.10 16.53 15.97
N ILE A 519 35.38 16.07 16.99
CA ILE A 519 33.94 15.81 16.85
C ILE A 519 33.17 17.08 17.14
N GLN A 520 33.36 17.64 18.34
CA GLN A 520 32.67 18.83 18.82
C GLN A 520 33.51 19.56 19.88
N TYR A 521 33.27 20.86 20.03
CA TYR A 521 33.92 21.69 21.04
C TYR A 521 33.06 22.90 21.36
N ALA A 522 33.28 23.48 22.54
CA ALA A 522 32.64 24.70 23.01
C ALA A 522 33.65 25.58 23.75
N ILE A 523 33.49 26.91 23.61
CA ILE A 523 34.23 27.89 24.38
C ILE A 523 33.28 28.42 25.46
N LEU A 524 33.57 28.09 26.72
CA LEU A 524 32.92 28.67 27.90
C LEU A 524 33.76 29.86 28.42
N GLU A 525 33.32 30.52 29.48
CA GLU A 525 33.98 31.73 30.01
C GLU A 525 35.46 31.46 30.40
N ASP A 526 35.71 30.43 31.19
CA ASP A 526 37.03 30.11 31.77
C ASP A 526 37.71 28.89 31.11
N LYS A 527 36.97 28.13 30.31
CA LYS A 527 37.46 26.88 29.72
C LYS A 527 36.95 26.59 28.31
N VAL A 528 37.74 25.81 27.59
CA VAL A 528 37.39 25.19 26.32
C VAL A 528 37.14 23.72 26.58
N LEU A 529 35.98 23.23 26.14
CA LEU A 529 35.61 21.82 26.20
C LEU A 529 35.82 21.19 24.83
N ILE A 530 36.56 20.09 24.76
CA ILE A 530 36.96 19.45 23.50
C ILE A 530 36.62 17.98 23.55
N LEU A 531 35.79 17.54 22.62
CA LEU A 531 35.57 16.13 22.33
C LEU A 531 36.31 15.76 21.04
N LYS A 532 37.40 15.02 21.17
CA LYS A 532 38.26 14.64 20.04
C LYS A 532 38.38 13.14 19.85
N CYS A 533 38.60 12.74 18.61
CA CYS A 533 39.03 11.39 18.26
C CYS A 533 40.54 11.32 18.48
N ILE A 534 41.00 10.40 19.33
CA ILE A 534 42.44 10.20 19.61
C ILE A 534 43.06 9.10 18.72
N SER A 535 42.24 8.18 18.22
CA SER A 535 42.56 7.19 17.19
C SER A 535 41.27 6.53 16.74
N THR A 536 41.31 5.64 15.76
CA THR A 536 40.10 4.97 15.24
C THR A 536 39.26 4.36 16.36
N TYR A 537 38.09 4.96 16.63
CA TYR A 537 37.12 4.55 17.67
C TYR A 537 37.58 4.71 19.12
N ARG A 538 38.57 5.57 19.36
CA ARG A 538 38.95 6.03 20.69
C ARG A 538 38.79 7.53 20.74
N TYR A 539 38.20 8.02 21.80
CA TYR A 539 37.86 9.42 21.96
C TYR A 539 38.33 9.92 23.32
N SER A 540 38.57 11.21 23.43
CA SER A 540 38.89 11.86 24.69
C SER A 540 38.09 13.14 24.83
N TRP A 541 37.66 13.41 26.06
CA TRP A 541 37.20 14.70 26.51
C TRP A 541 38.38 15.46 27.13
N GLU A 542 38.59 16.71 26.75
CA GLU A 542 39.57 17.59 27.37
C GLU A 542 38.91 18.90 27.82
N GLU A 543 39.28 19.37 29.01
CA GLU A 543 39.04 20.73 29.45
C GLU A 543 40.35 21.50 29.38
N ARG A 544 40.35 22.65 28.73
CA ARG A 544 41.52 23.52 28.59
C ARG A 544 41.21 24.94 29.04
N SER A 545 42.21 25.65 29.55
CA SER A 545 42.07 27.05 29.98
C SER A 545 41.84 27.97 28.77
N THR A 546 40.90 28.92 28.85
CA THR A 546 40.73 29.94 27.78
C THR A 546 41.84 31.00 27.77
N SER A 547 42.63 31.10 28.84
CA SER A 547 43.66 32.14 28.97
C SER A 547 44.96 31.78 28.24
N ASP A 548 45.35 30.51 28.25
CA ASP A 548 46.63 30.01 27.74
C ASP A 548 46.52 28.65 27.02
N PHE A 549 45.31 28.11 26.88
CA PHE A 549 45.03 26.82 26.24
C PHE A 549 45.72 25.60 26.87
N SER A 550 46.19 25.75 28.11
CA SER A 550 46.75 24.65 28.90
C SER A 550 45.69 23.62 29.27
N LEU A 551 46.09 22.35 29.39
CA LEU A 551 45.19 21.25 29.77
C LEU A 551 44.85 21.36 31.27
N ILE A 552 43.55 21.44 31.58
CA ILE A 552 43.01 21.44 32.94
C ILE A 552 42.73 19.99 33.37
N SER A 553 41.93 19.28 32.58
CA SER A 553 41.53 17.90 32.84
C SER A 553 41.35 17.13 31.52
N SER A 554 41.40 15.81 31.59
CA SER A 554 41.09 14.94 30.46
C SER A 554 40.44 13.64 30.93
N PHE A 555 39.54 13.12 30.11
CA PHE A 555 38.88 11.84 30.32
C PHE A 555 38.89 11.04 29.02
N ASP A 556 39.50 9.86 29.05
CA ASP A 556 39.46 8.93 27.93
C ASP A 556 38.13 8.20 27.93
N ILE A 557 37.40 8.32 26.82
CA ILE A 557 36.15 7.59 26.62
C ILE A 557 36.50 6.10 26.49
N PRO A 558 35.75 5.20 27.17
CA PRO A 558 35.99 3.77 27.09
C PRO A 558 36.13 3.29 25.63
N ASP A 559 37.11 2.42 25.39
CA ASP A 559 37.39 1.91 24.05
C ASP A 559 36.11 1.37 23.39
N ARG A 560 35.94 1.70 22.11
CA ARG A 560 34.80 1.28 21.27
C ARG A 560 33.46 1.93 21.62
N PHE A 561 33.41 2.90 22.51
CA PHE A 561 32.24 3.77 22.66
C PHE A 561 32.33 4.98 21.73
N LEU A 562 31.23 5.30 21.08
CA LEU A 562 31.06 6.45 20.20
C LEU A 562 30.23 7.51 20.94
N PRO A 563 30.70 8.76 21.04
CA PRO A 563 29.85 9.88 21.45
C PRO A 563 28.63 10.02 20.55
N VAL A 564 27.47 10.25 21.13
CA VAL A 564 26.20 10.38 20.40
C VAL A 564 25.54 11.72 20.65
N ALA A 565 25.51 12.17 21.90
CA ALA A 565 24.94 13.46 22.30
C ALA A 565 25.73 14.04 23.47
N ILE A 566 25.81 15.36 23.52
CA ILE A 566 26.65 16.10 24.46
C ILE A 566 25.91 17.37 24.88
N ASP A 567 25.95 17.69 26.17
CA ASP A 567 25.54 18.99 26.70
C ASP A 567 26.79 19.61 27.33
N PHE A 568 27.38 20.59 26.65
CA PHE A 568 28.61 21.24 27.11
C PHE A 568 28.39 22.07 28.38
N ASN A 569 27.20 22.67 28.56
CA ASN A 569 26.95 23.54 29.73
C ASN A 569 26.82 22.70 31.01
N LYS A 570 26.20 21.53 30.91
CA LYS A 570 26.10 20.57 32.04
C LYS A 570 27.27 19.58 32.10
N GLN A 571 28.15 19.62 31.09
CA GLN A 571 29.23 18.65 30.90
C GLN A 571 28.71 17.22 31.03
N GLN A 572 27.78 16.88 30.15
CA GLN A 572 27.14 15.58 30.09
C GLN A 572 27.37 14.95 28.73
N LEU A 573 27.55 13.63 28.71
CA LEU A 573 27.85 12.88 27.49
C LEU A 573 27.08 11.57 27.46
N VAL A 574 26.36 11.34 26.38
CA VAL A 574 25.78 10.05 26.02
C VAL A 574 26.64 9.40 24.94
N MET A 575 27.00 8.15 25.17
CA MET A 575 27.82 7.36 24.26
C MET A 575 27.23 5.97 24.06
N ARG A 576 27.45 5.40 22.87
CA ARG A 576 26.97 4.07 22.50
C ARG A 576 28.12 3.14 22.16
N TYR A 577 27.96 1.85 22.41
CA TYR A 577 28.92 0.86 21.97
C TYR A 577 28.87 0.73 20.45
N ARG A 578 30.04 0.68 19.81
CA ARG A 578 30.18 0.70 18.35
C ARG A 578 29.74 -0.60 17.67
N PHE A 579 30.16 -1.74 18.21
CA PHE A 579 30.04 -3.01 17.50
C PHE A 579 28.66 -3.62 17.76
N ARG A 580 27.89 -3.75 16.68
CA ARG A 580 26.61 -4.48 16.64
C ARG A 580 26.86 -5.95 16.28
N THR A 581 27.57 -6.70 17.12
CA THR A 581 27.76 -8.15 16.85
C THR A 581 26.50 -8.93 17.20
N THR A 582 25.84 -8.58 18.29
CA THR A 582 24.50 -9.04 18.68
C THR A 582 23.82 -7.95 19.49
N TYR A 583 22.49 -7.90 19.44
CA TYR A 583 21.72 -6.88 20.15
C TYR A 583 21.91 -6.97 21.68
N ASP A 584 22.15 -8.17 22.20
CA ASP A 584 22.41 -8.45 23.63
C ASP A 584 23.68 -7.77 24.17
N GLU A 585 24.61 -7.37 23.29
CA GLU A 585 25.85 -6.67 23.64
C GLU A 585 25.74 -5.14 23.47
N ALA A 586 24.62 -4.63 22.95
CA ALA A 586 24.43 -3.21 22.73
C ALA A 586 24.36 -2.48 24.07
N SER A 587 25.47 -1.91 24.50
CA SER A 587 25.55 -1.08 25.70
C SER A 587 25.61 0.39 25.32
N ALA A 588 25.01 1.25 26.13
CA ALA A 588 25.25 2.68 26.08
C ALA A 588 25.57 3.18 27.48
N LEU A 589 26.32 4.28 27.54
CA LEU A 589 26.72 4.92 28.78
C LEU A 589 26.29 6.38 28.76
N TYR A 590 25.90 6.85 29.93
CA TYR A 590 25.74 8.25 30.24
C TYR A 590 26.83 8.64 31.25
N TYR A 591 27.54 9.73 30.97
CA TYR A 591 28.61 10.25 31.83
C TYR A 591 28.30 11.71 32.21
N ASP A 592 28.35 11.99 33.51
CA ASP A 592 28.26 13.33 34.08
C ASP A 592 29.66 13.72 34.57
N PHE A 593 30.32 14.65 33.87
CA PHE A 593 31.71 15.02 34.16
C PHE A 593 31.84 15.78 35.49
N GLU A 594 30.87 16.64 35.82
CA GLU A 594 30.90 17.40 37.06
C GLU A 594 30.79 16.51 38.30
N LYS A 595 29.94 15.49 38.22
CA LYS A 595 29.76 14.52 39.30
C LYS A 595 30.76 13.37 39.24
N SER A 596 31.47 13.20 38.12
CA SER A 596 32.31 12.04 37.82
C SER A 596 31.55 10.71 37.98
N ILE A 597 30.29 10.66 37.52
CA ILE A 597 29.44 9.48 37.60
C ILE A 597 29.20 8.92 36.21
N THR A 598 29.29 7.60 36.09
CA THR A 598 28.92 6.85 34.88
C THR A 598 27.72 5.98 35.18
N HIS A 599 26.70 6.06 34.34
CA HIS A 599 25.55 5.16 34.35
C HIS A 599 25.54 4.31 33.09
N LYS A 600 25.21 3.03 33.26
CA LYS A 600 24.75 2.22 32.13
C LYS A 600 23.34 2.66 31.80
N ILE A 601 23.08 2.88 30.52
CA ILE A 601 21.76 3.26 30.02
C ILE A 601 21.27 2.25 28.99
N ILE A 602 19.98 2.31 28.68
CA ILE A 602 19.38 1.53 27.60
C ILE A 602 20.14 1.73 26.27
N PRO A 603 20.15 0.71 25.39
CA PRO A 603 20.89 0.78 24.14
C PRO A 603 20.47 1.99 23.28
N ILE A 604 21.44 2.70 22.70
CA ILE A 604 21.18 3.79 21.75
C ILE A 604 21.34 3.29 20.33
N ILE A 605 20.25 3.31 19.57
CA ILE A 605 20.21 2.86 18.18
C ILE A 605 20.44 4.06 17.28
N GLU A 606 21.53 4.03 16.55
CA GLU A 606 21.79 5.01 15.50
C GLU A 606 20.78 4.81 14.39
N GLY A 607 20.18 5.92 13.99
CA GLY A 607 19.34 6.12 12.81
C GLY A 607 19.29 7.60 12.44
N GLN A 608 19.17 8.48 13.45
CA GLN A 608 19.12 9.93 13.28
C GLN A 608 19.98 10.68 14.30
N LYS A 609 20.06 12.01 14.20
CA LYS A 609 20.81 12.86 15.13
C LYS A 609 20.17 12.83 16.51
N PHE A 610 21.01 12.97 17.54
CA PHE A 610 20.57 13.11 18.92
C PHE A 610 20.93 14.48 19.46
N VAL A 611 20.11 14.97 20.38
CA VAL A 611 20.38 16.17 21.18
C VAL A 611 20.16 15.84 22.64
N LEU A 612 21.10 16.25 23.49
CA LEU A 612 20.98 16.16 24.93
C LEU A 612 20.79 17.57 25.47
N SER A 613 19.69 17.79 26.19
CA SER A 613 19.42 19.08 26.81
C SER A 613 18.54 18.87 28.03
N ASN A 614 18.90 19.51 29.14
CA ASN A 614 18.10 19.49 30.37
C ASN A 614 17.77 18.07 30.86
N GLU A 615 18.75 17.17 30.82
CA GLU A 615 18.59 15.77 31.21
C GLU A 615 17.51 15.03 30.40
N VAL A 616 17.25 15.49 29.17
CA VAL A 616 16.39 14.80 28.20
C VAL A 616 17.20 14.52 26.95
N LEU A 617 17.22 13.26 26.53
CA LEU A 617 17.80 12.83 25.28
C LEU A 617 16.70 12.75 24.23
N ALA A 618 16.82 13.53 23.17
CA ALA A 618 15.91 13.50 22.02
C ALA A 618 16.63 12.97 20.77
N ASN A 619 15.85 12.34 19.90
CA ASN A 619 16.28 11.77 18.64
C ASN A 619 15.48 12.37 17.47
N GLY A 620 16.13 12.54 16.32
CA GLY A 620 15.54 13.14 15.11
C GLY A 620 14.24 12.50 14.65
N SER A 621 13.98 11.23 14.99
CA SER A 621 12.74 10.53 14.65
C SER A 621 11.50 11.10 15.34
N GLY A 622 11.67 12.10 16.22
CA GLY A 622 10.59 12.69 16.99
C GLY A 622 10.31 11.91 18.27
N ARG A 623 11.36 11.41 18.91
CA ARG A 623 11.27 10.69 20.18
C ARG A 623 12.18 11.34 21.22
N TYR A 624 11.75 11.33 22.48
CA TYR A 624 12.60 11.74 23.60
C TYR A 624 12.38 10.88 24.84
N LEU A 625 13.41 10.83 25.69
CA LEU A 625 13.39 10.20 27.00
C LEU A 625 14.15 11.06 28.02
N PRO A 626 13.59 11.29 29.22
CA PRO A 626 14.37 11.73 30.37
C PRO A 626 15.54 10.79 30.64
N LEU A 627 16.71 11.31 31.01
CA LEU A 627 17.89 10.52 31.31
C LEU A 627 17.64 9.50 32.44
N ASN A 628 16.85 9.86 33.44
CA ASN A 628 16.50 8.95 34.54
C ASN A 628 15.74 7.71 34.04
N ASP A 629 14.94 7.85 32.98
CA ASP A 629 14.21 6.73 32.36
C ASP A 629 15.13 5.88 31.48
N LEU A 630 16.34 6.37 31.15
CA LEU A 630 17.34 5.62 30.42
C LEU A 630 18.24 4.78 31.32
N ILE A 631 18.42 5.16 32.60
CA ILE A 631 19.37 4.52 33.52
C ILE A 631 18.87 3.13 33.89
N GLN A 632 19.71 2.11 33.67
CA GLN A 632 19.45 0.75 34.12
C GLN A 632 20.03 0.57 35.53
N GLU A 633 19.22 0.07 36.46
CA GLU A 633 19.64 -0.26 37.83
C GLU A 633 20.63 -1.43 37.92
#